data_AF-A0A947A331-F1
#
_entry.id   AF-A0A947A331-F1
#
_cell.length_a   1.000
_cell.length_b   1.000
_cell.length_c   1.000
_cell.angle_alpha   90.00
_cell.angle_beta   90.00
_cell.angle_gamma   90.00
#
_symmetry.space_group_name_H-M   'P 1'
#
loop_
_entity.id
_entity.type
_entity.pdbx_description
1 polymer ?
#
loop_
_entity_poly.entity_id
_entity_poly.type
_entity_poly.pdbx_seq_one_letter_code
_entity_poly.pdbx_strand_id
1 'polypeptide(L)'
;MTRSYAIKGSKKLLNAWAFYDWANSVYNLVIASTVFPLFYGAMFRAAGIEKVEVFGGEIARAPLISYTTSVAFLFIAIITPFISGISDYLGNKKSFMKFFCYLGGVSCIG
;
A
#
# COMPACT_ATOMS: atom_id res chain seq x y z
N MET A 1 -22.01 17.90 -18.06
CA MET A 1 -21.69 17.37 -16.71
C MET A 1 -20.66 18.30 -16.07
N THR A 2 -21.14 19.35 -15.39
CA THR A 2 -20.31 20.43 -14.83
C THR A 2 -19.46 19.86 -13.70
N ARG A 3 -18.13 19.80 -13.88
CA ARG A 3 -17.21 19.46 -12.79
C ARG A 3 -17.33 20.55 -11.73
N SER A 4 -18.12 20.29 -10.68
CA SER A 4 -18.12 21.14 -9.48
C SER A 4 -16.79 20.92 -8.79
N TYR A 5 -15.83 21.79 -9.08
CA TYR A 5 -14.55 21.83 -8.38
C TYR A 5 -14.85 22.28 -6.95
N ALA A 6 -14.59 21.40 -5.97
CA ALA A 6 -14.75 21.75 -4.57
C ALA A 6 -13.84 22.97 -4.28
N ILE A 7 -14.43 24.03 -3.72
CA ILE A 7 -13.71 25.26 -3.40
C ILE A 7 -12.54 24.89 -2.46
N LYS A 8 -11.32 25.27 -2.88
CA LYS A 8 -10.09 25.07 -2.10
C LYS A 8 -10.28 25.76 -0.74
N GLY A 9 -10.06 25.04 0.36
CA GLY A 9 -10.30 25.56 1.72
C GLY A 9 -11.73 25.40 2.25
N SER A 10 -12.65 24.75 1.52
CA SER A 10 -13.96 24.40 2.08
C SER A 10 -13.82 23.36 3.21
N LYS A 11 -14.61 23.51 4.29
CA LYS A 11 -14.63 22.56 5.42
C LYS A 11 -14.86 21.11 4.98
N LYS A 12 -15.72 20.90 3.97
CA LYS A 12 -16.00 19.57 3.41
C LYS A 12 -14.77 18.95 2.74
N LEU A 13 -13.99 19.74 1.98
CA LEU A 13 -12.77 19.27 1.33
C LEU A 13 -11.67 18.96 2.35
N LEU A 14 -11.48 19.85 3.33
CA LEU A 14 -10.53 19.65 4.43
C LEU A 14 -10.83 18.37 5.22
N ASN A 15 -12.10 18.17 5.62
CA ASN A 15 -12.50 16.96 6.32
C ASN A 15 -12.29 15.71 5.46
N ALA A 16 -12.57 15.77 4.16
CA ALA A 16 -12.37 14.63 3.26
C ALA A 16 -10.88 14.23 3.17
N TRP A 17 -9.97 15.21 3.06
CA TRP A 17 -8.53 14.92 3.07
C TRP A 17 -8.03 14.47 4.46
N ALA A 18 -8.55 15.04 5.54
CA ALA A 18 -8.21 14.61 6.90
C ALA A 18 -8.61 13.14 7.16
N PHE A 19 -9.81 12.72 6.72
CA PHE A 19 -10.23 11.32 6.81
C PHE A 19 -9.38 10.41 5.93
N TYR A 20 -8.97 10.87 4.75
CA TYR A 20 -8.05 10.13 3.87
C TYR A 20 -6.69 9.91 4.54
N ASP A 21 -6.08 10.96 5.10
CA ASP A 21 -4.79 10.88 5.77
C ASP A 21 -4.85 10.04 7.05
N TRP A 22 -5.97 10.10 7.77
CA TRP A 22 -6.23 9.23 8.92
C TRP A 22 -6.25 7.76 8.51
N ALA A 23 -7.03 7.41 7.49
CA ALA A 23 -7.10 6.03 6.98
C ALA A 23 -5.74 5.52 6.47
N ASN A 24 -4.99 6.37 5.75
CA ASN A 24 -3.67 6.01 5.23
C ASN A 24 -2.64 5.74 6.36
N SER A 25 -2.73 6.50 7.45
CA SER A 25 -1.86 6.30 8.62
C SER A 25 -2.21 5.02 9.38
N VAL A 26 -3.50 4.73 9.57
CA VAL A 26 -3.97 3.49 10.22
C VAL A 26 -3.58 2.25 9.41
N TYR A 27 -3.62 2.31 8.07
CA TYR A 27 -3.21 1.21 7.21
C TYR A 27 -1.75 0.80 7.46
N ASN A 28 -0.80 1.74 7.41
CA ASN A 28 0.61 1.43 7.66
C ASN A 28 0.84 0.96 9.10
N LEU A 29 0.16 1.57 10.08
CA LEU A 29 0.34 1.20 11.47
C LEU A 29 -0.16 -0.21 11.78
N VAL A 30 -1.33 -0.62 11.29
CA VAL A 30 -1.99 -1.87 11.72
C VAL A 30 -1.86 -2.97 10.68
N ILE A 31 -2.17 -2.67 9.41
CA ILE A 31 -2.21 -3.70 8.36
C ILE A 31 -0.79 -4.17 8.03
N ALA A 32 0.11 -3.22 7.75
CA ALA A 32 1.47 -3.56 7.36
C ALA A 32 2.28 -4.17 8.52
N SER A 33 2.11 -3.68 9.75
CA SER A 33 2.92 -4.13 10.89
C SER A 33 2.40 -5.40 11.58
N THR A 34 1.08 -5.60 11.63
CA THR A 34 0.47 -6.65 12.46
C THR A 34 -0.28 -7.67 11.61
N VAL A 35 -1.14 -7.22 10.70
CA VAL A 35 -2.00 -8.13 9.93
C VAL A 35 -1.20 -8.96 8.94
N PHE A 36 -0.33 -8.34 8.13
CA PHE A 36 0.45 -9.08 7.13
C PHE A 36 1.38 -10.13 7.75
N PRO A 37 2.20 -9.83 8.78
CA PRO A 37 3.02 -10.86 9.40
C PRO A 37 2.21 -12.04 9.96
N LEU A 38 1.05 -11.75 10.57
CA LEU A 38 0.17 -12.79 11.10
C LEU A 38 -0.43 -13.66 9.99
N PHE A 39 -0.95 -13.04 8.94
CA PHE A 39 -1.54 -13.72 7.79
C PHE A 39 -0.54 -14.63 7.09
N TYR A 40 0.62 -14.09 6.69
CA TYR A 40 1.65 -14.88 6.03
C TYR A 40 2.19 -15.97 6.95
N GLY A 41 2.40 -15.67 8.25
CA GLY A 41 2.78 -16.68 9.23
C GLY A 41 1.77 -17.83 9.35
N ALA A 42 0.47 -17.55 9.27
CA ALA A 42 -0.57 -18.59 9.23
C ALA A 42 -0.56 -19.39 7.92
N MET A 43 -0.36 -18.72 6.78
CA MET A 43 -0.32 -19.34 5.46
C MET A 43 0.86 -20.32 5.31
N PHE A 44 2.06 -19.93 5.76
CA PHE A 44 3.22 -20.83 5.75
C PHE A 44 3.05 -22.03 6.69
N ARG A 45 2.37 -21.85 7.83
CA ARG A 45 2.01 -22.96 8.73
C ARG A 45 1.04 -23.94 8.08
N ALA A 46 0.00 -23.43 7.39
CA ALA A 46 -0.97 -24.27 6.69
C ALA A 46 -0.33 -25.07 5.54
N ALA A 47 0.69 -24.51 4.88
CA ALA A 47 1.41 -25.19 3.80
C ALA A 47 2.46 -26.21 4.29
N GLY A 48 2.77 -26.28 5.59
CA GLY A 48 3.80 -27.18 6.12
C GLY A 48 5.24 -26.82 5.71
N ILE A 49 5.46 -25.62 5.16
CA ILE A 49 6.76 -25.19 4.64
C ILE A 49 7.53 -24.49 5.77
N GLU A 50 8.52 -25.16 6.34
CA GLU A 50 9.36 -24.59 7.40
C GLU A 50 10.60 -23.87 6.86
N LYS A 51 11.12 -24.34 5.73
CA LYS A 51 12.28 -23.79 5.03
C LYS A 51 11.97 -23.64 3.55
N VAL A 52 12.34 -22.50 2.98
CA VAL A 52 12.24 -22.25 1.55
C VAL A 52 13.66 -22.17 1.00
N GLU A 53 13.97 -22.96 -0.02
CA GLU A 53 15.21 -22.80 -0.77
C GLU A 53 15.11 -21.54 -1.63
N VAL A 54 16.00 -20.58 -1.38
CA VAL A 54 16.07 -19.33 -2.12
C VAL A 54 17.52 -19.15 -2.57
N PHE A 55 17.74 -19.06 -3.89
CA PHE A 55 19.07 -18.92 -4.49
C PHE A 55 20.12 -19.95 -4.02
N GLY A 56 19.70 -21.18 -3.69
CA GLY A 56 20.60 -22.26 -3.25
C GLY A 56 20.94 -22.26 -1.75
N GLY A 57 20.27 -21.42 -0.93
CA GLY A 57 20.36 -21.44 0.53
C GLY A 57 19.00 -21.70 1.19
N GLU A 58 18.99 -22.40 2.32
CA GLU A 58 17.79 -22.62 3.13
C GLU A 58 17.49 -21.40 4.00
N ILE A 59 16.36 -20.72 3.75
CA ILE A 59 15.90 -19.61 4.59
C ILE A 59 14.67 -20.03 5.39
N ALA A 60 14.68 -19.76 6.69
CA ALA A 60 13.53 -19.99 7.56
C ALA A 60 12.35 -19.08 7.16
N ARG A 61 11.12 -19.57 7.32
CA ARG A 61 9.87 -18.85 6.98
C ARG A 61 9.75 -17.41 7.53
N ALA A 62 10.22 -17.17 8.76
CA ALA A 62 10.04 -15.89 9.46
C ALA A 62 10.82 -14.73 8.81
N PRO A 63 12.14 -14.84 8.57
CA PRO A 63 12.91 -13.80 7.89
C PRO A 63 12.51 -13.60 6.41
N LEU A 64 11.99 -14.64 5.74
CA LEU A 64 11.59 -14.55 4.34
C LEU A 64 10.45 -13.53 4.10
N ILE A 65 9.47 -13.49 5.02
CA ILE A 65 8.35 -12.53 4.96
C ILE A 65 8.86 -11.10 5.08
N SER A 66 9.76 -10.86 6.04
CA SER A 66 10.35 -9.54 6.27
C SER A 66 11.20 -9.10 5.07
N TYR A 67 12.04 -9.98 4.50
CA TYR A 67 12.84 -9.64 3.33
C TYR A 67 11.98 -9.31 2.11
N THR A 68 10.97 -10.12 1.83
CA THR A 68 10.06 -9.89 0.69
C THR A 68 9.31 -8.56 0.85
N THR A 69 8.81 -8.29 2.05
CA THR A 69 8.07 -7.06 2.36
C THR A 69 8.98 -5.83 2.31
N SER A 70 10.22 -5.92 2.81
CA SER A 70 11.21 -4.84 2.73
C SER A 70 11.62 -4.52 1.30
N VAL A 71 11.79 -5.53 0.45
CA VAL A 71 12.06 -5.32 -0.99
C VAL A 71 10.88 -4.62 -1.65
N ALA A 72 9.65 -5.05 -1.38
CA ALA A 72 8.45 -4.37 -1.88
C ALA A 72 8.40 -2.90 -1.44
N PHE A 73 8.66 -2.62 -0.16
CA PHE A 73 8.71 -1.24 0.34
C PHE A 73 9.83 -0.40 -0.27
N LEU A 74 10.99 -1.00 -0.56
CA LEU A 74 12.08 -0.32 -1.25
C LEU A 74 11.66 0.12 -2.67
N PHE A 75 11.02 -0.78 -3.42
CA PHE A 75 10.47 -0.45 -4.73
C PHE A 75 9.43 0.68 -4.64
N ILE A 76 8.52 0.60 -3.66
CA ILE A 76 7.53 1.65 -3.41
C ILE A 76 8.23 2.98 -3.10
N ALA A 77 9.22 3.00 -2.22
CA ALA A 77 9.94 4.21 -1.81
C ALA A 77 10.61 4.92 -3.00
N ILE A 78 11.12 4.17 -3.98
CA ILE A 78 11.71 4.74 -5.19
C ILE A 78 10.63 5.31 -6.12
N ILE A 79 9.53 4.59 -6.34
CA ILE A 79 8.50 4.95 -7.33
C ILE A 79 7.61 6.11 -6.83
N THR A 80 7.31 6.14 -5.53
CA THR A 80 6.39 7.11 -4.92
C THR A 80 6.75 8.58 -5.22
N PRO A 81 8.00 9.06 -5.08
CA PRO A 81 8.33 10.46 -5.38
C PRO A 81 8.10 10.84 -6.85
N PHE A 82 8.35 9.94 -7.81
CA PHE A 82 8.09 10.22 -9.22
C PHE A 82 6.60 10.40 -9.50
N ILE A 83 5.79 9.47 -9.02
CA ILE A 83 4.34 9.49 -9.24
C ILE A 83 3.70 10.66 -8.49
N SER A 84 4.06 10.87 -7.23
CA SER A 84 3.55 11.98 -6.41
C SER A 84 3.93 13.32 -7.00
N GLY A 85 5.19 13.49 -7.46
CA GLY A 85 5.65 14.70 -8.12
C GLY A 85 4.87 15.04 -9.40
N ILE A 86 4.61 14.03 -10.25
CA ILE A 86 3.79 14.20 -11.45
C ILE A 86 2.34 14.58 -11.07
N SER A 87 1.77 13.94 -10.05
CA SER A 87 0.40 14.21 -9.61
C SER A 87 0.21 15.62 -9.03
N ASP A 88 1.25 16.14 -8.39
CA ASP A 88 1.28 17.48 -7.80
C ASP A 88 1.47 18.55 -8.87
N TYR A 89 2.33 18.29 -9.87
CA TYR A 89 2.53 19.19 -11.01
C TYR A 89 1.26 19.36 -11.86
N LEU A 90 0.54 18.26 -12.11
CA LEU A 90 -0.70 18.28 -12.91
C LEU A 90 -1.92 18.79 -12.13
N GLY A 91 -1.82 19.00 -10.81
CA GLY A 91 -2.93 19.45 -9.96
C GLY A 91 -4.12 18.48 -9.88
N ASN A 92 -3.96 17.23 -10.35
CA ASN A 92 -5.04 16.25 -10.51
C ASN A 92 -4.99 15.11 -9.49
N LYS A 93 -4.65 15.43 -8.23
CA LYS A 93 -4.46 14.46 -7.13
C LYS A 93 -5.63 13.48 -6.96
N LYS A 94 -6.86 13.96 -7.15
CA LYS A 94 -8.08 13.13 -7.02
C LYS A 94 -8.17 12.01 -8.07
N SER A 95 -7.68 12.23 -9.28
CA SER A 95 -7.70 11.21 -10.34
C SER A 95 -6.66 10.12 -10.08
N PHE A 96 -5.46 10.51 -9.63
CA PHE A 96 -4.41 9.57 -9.23
C PHE A 96 -4.85 8.70 -8.05
N MET A 97 -5.47 9.30 -7.02
CA MET A 97 -6.04 8.54 -5.89
C MET A 97 -7.05 7.48 -6.34
N LYS A 98 -7.95 7.82 -7.27
CA LYS A 98 -8.92 6.87 -7.82
C LYS A 98 -8.24 5.74 -8.59
N PHE A 99 -7.28 6.08 -9.44
CA PHE A 99 -6.54 5.10 -10.24
C PHE A 99 -5.88 4.05 -9.35
N PHE A 100 -5.13 4.46 -8.31
CA PHE A 100 -4.47 3.51 -7.41
C PHE A 100 -5.45 2.68 -6.58
N CYS A 101 -6.57 3.27 -6.14
CA CYS A 101 -7.59 2.54 -5.39
C CYS A 101 -8.25 1.43 -6.24
N TYR A 102 -8.59 1.74 -7.50
CA TYR A 102 -9.14 0.74 -8.41
C TYR A 102 -8.12 -0.30 -8.83
N LEU A 103 -6.88 0.11 -9.13
CA LEU A 103 -5.80 -0.82 -9.47
C LEU A 103 -5.55 -1.81 -8.32
N GLY A 104 -5.43 -1.31 -7.09
CA GLY A 104 -5.26 -2.15 -5.90
C GLY A 104 -6.46 -3.07 -5.66
N GLY A 105 -7.68 -2.57 -5.82
CA GLY A 105 -8.90 -3.39 -5.71
C GLY A 105 -8.93 -4.53 -6.72
N VAL A 106 -8.57 -4.27 -7.98
CA VAL A 106 -8.48 -5.29 -9.02
C VAL A 106 -7.37 -6.29 -8.73
N SER A 107 -6.21 -5.86 -8.22
CA SER A 107 -5.10 -6.75 -7.86
C SER A 107 -5.44 -7.74 -6.73
N CYS A 108 -6.44 -7.44 -5.89
CA CYS A 108 -6.88 -8.33 -4.81
C CYS A 108 -8.01 -9.28 -5.22
N ILE A 109 -8.55 -9.17 -6.45
CA ILE A 109 -9.52 -10.14 -6.98
C ILE A 109 -8.71 -11.32 -7.54
N GLY A 110 -8.48 -12.34 -6.71
CA GLY A 110 -7.72 -13.55 -7.05
C GLY A 110 -7.91 -14.64 -6.02
#